data_AF-A0AAC9B652-F1
#
_entry.id   AF-A0AAC9B652-F1
#
_cell.length_a   1.000
_cell.length_b   1.000
_cell.length_c   1.000
_cell.angle_alpha   90.00
_cell.angle_beta   90.00
_cell.angle_gamma   90.00
#
_symmetry.space_group_name_H-M   'P 1'
#
loop_
_entity.id
_entity.type
_entity.pdbx_description
1 polymer ?
#
loop_
_entity_poly.entity_id
_entity_poly.type
_entity_poly.pdbx_seq_one_letter_code
_entity_poly.pdbx_strand_id
1 'polypeptide(L)'
;MTLRRVQGFIFYETATTQNSSIALSNHIDRLRIIQSKINKIYDELTSEKLSIEKLGTEIKEKEKIFEKKSSDLDAIILEKEDQLEEIEKEIKAIESKLVDQKSQLAESSATLSLTRKETESLSQARKTNAEALEQLQANVRAENYKLHQLQKDVDIFSEDLKSFTGETRKQQIFYGVICLVLLCILIFITNSLFERASDLITYFDNGKIKSIWDVILSRIPFMLSVIGIVTFVAEGVRRCLNQIMIIHEQRLAFLRLSIVAREVIDASTLDCELSKEDVVKLRTKLKLAMLRQHMEKDLGKDVVTLEYISDEQKNADDEELHKKAA
;
A
#
# COMPACT_ATOMS: atom_id res chain seq x y z
N MET A 1 55.87 116.86 88.17
CA MET A 1 56.42 118.12 87.63
C MET A 1 55.28 119.13 87.51
N THR A 2 55.54 120.44 87.64
CA THR A 2 54.62 121.59 87.42
C THR A 2 53.29 121.69 88.20
N LEU A 3 53.07 122.84 88.86
CA LEU A 3 51.80 123.26 89.48
C LEU A 3 51.04 124.30 88.63
N ARG A 4 49.70 124.33 88.75
CA ARG A 4 48.77 125.50 88.70
C ARG A 4 47.31 124.97 88.80
N ARG A 5 46.37 125.43 89.64
CA ARG A 5 46.14 126.60 90.53
C ARG A 5 45.52 127.86 89.89
N VAL A 6 44.60 128.49 90.65
CA VAL A 6 43.83 129.77 90.47
C VAL A 6 42.46 129.59 89.78
N GLN A 7 41.33 130.20 90.19
CA GLN A 7 41.04 131.09 91.36
C GLN A 7 40.26 130.37 92.50
N GLY A 8 39.05 130.67 93.02
CA GLY A 8 37.97 131.66 92.81
C GLY A 8 36.64 131.03 92.33
N PHE A 9 35.42 131.51 92.63
CA PHE A 9 34.89 132.59 93.52
C PHE A 9 33.32 132.46 93.50
N ILE A 10 32.47 132.82 94.48
CA ILE A 10 32.63 133.29 95.88
C ILE A 10 31.34 132.97 96.73
N PHE A 11 30.93 133.82 97.71
CA PHE A 11 29.74 133.75 98.60
C PHE A 11 28.37 133.76 97.86
N TYR A 12 27.22 133.32 98.42
CA TYR A 12 26.69 133.55 99.79
C TYR A 12 25.96 132.36 100.48
N GLU A 13 25.62 132.60 101.74
CA GLU A 13 25.09 131.71 102.79
C GLU A 13 23.57 131.47 102.74
N THR A 14 23.09 130.23 102.99
CA THR A 14 21.96 129.90 103.90
C THR A 14 21.58 128.40 103.95
N ALA A 15 21.18 127.95 105.15
CA ALA A 15 20.22 126.87 105.46
C ALA A 15 20.53 125.35 105.29
N THR A 16 19.87 124.58 106.18
CA THR A 16 19.58 123.11 106.14
C THR A 16 20.71 122.09 106.09
N THR A 17 21.27 121.75 107.26
CA THR A 17 21.91 120.44 107.49
C THR A 17 20.84 119.36 107.75
N GLN A 18 20.52 118.54 106.75
CA GLN A 18 19.60 117.41 106.88
C GLN A 18 20.26 116.10 106.40
N ASN A 19 19.84 114.96 106.99
CA ASN A 19 19.76 113.64 106.33
C ASN A 19 21.05 112.83 106.04
N SER A 20 22.01 112.75 106.96
CA SER A 20 23.02 111.66 106.91
C SER A 20 22.40 110.26 107.02
N SER A 21 21.32 110.12 107.81
CA SER A 21 20.56 108.88 107.97
C SER A 21 19.81 108.45 106.71
N ILE A 22 19.21 109.38 105.96
CA ILE A 22 18.48 109.05 104.73
C ILE A 22 19.45 108.70 103.59
N ALA A 23 20.65 109.29 103.56
CA ALA A 23 21.71 108.85 102.65
C ALA A 23 22.07 107.37 102.90
N LEU A 24 22.28 106.97 104.17
CA LEU A 24 22.51 105.57 104.55
C LEU A 24 21.30 104.68 104.22
N SER A 25 20.06 105.11 104.49
CA SER A 25 18.85 104.37 104.10
C SER A 25 18.79 104.13 102.59
N ASN A 26 19.05 105.15 101.78
CA ASN A 26 19.06 105.05 100.31
C ASN A 26 20.15 104.08 99.82
N HIS A 27 21.31 104.04 100.46
CA HIS A 27 22.34 103.04 100.19
C HIS A 27 21.91 101.62 100.62
N ILE A 28 21.24 101.45 101.76
CA ILE A 28 20.71 100.16 102.23
C ILE A 28 19.59 99.66 101.32
N ASP A 29 18.67 100.52 100.90
CA ASP A 29 17.61 100.18 99.94
C ASP A 29 18.18 99.83 98.56
N ARG A 30 19.19 100.58 98.07
CA ARG A 30 19.94 100.20 96.86
C ARG A 30 20.61 98.84 97.00
N LEU A 31 21.25 98.55 98.14
CA LEU A 31 21.84 97.24 98.42
C LEU A 31 20.77 96.13 98.45
N ARG A 32 19.59 96.38 99.04
CA ARG A 32 18.46 95.42 99.04
C ARG A 32 17.90 95.19 97.63
N ILE A 33 17.83 96.24 96.80
CA ILE A 33 17.45 96.14 95.37
C ILE A 33 18.51 95.37 94.57
N ILE A 34 19.81 95.59 94.84
CA ILE A 34 20.90 94.85 94.21
C ILE A 34 20.87 93.37 94.64
N GLN A 35 20.71 93.08 95.93
CA GLN A 35 20.67 91.72 96.45
C GLN A 35 19.44 90.95 95.97
N SER A 36 18.26 91.58 95.89
CA SER A 36 17.08 90.94 95.29
C SER A 36 17.19 90.76 93.77
N LYS A 37 17.94 91.62 93.05
CA LYS A 37 18.31 91.37 91.65
C LYS A 37 19.31 90.21 91.51
N ILE A 38 20.34 90.14 92.37
CA ILE A 38 21.32 89.04 92.39
C ILE A 38 20.62 87.71 92.65
N ASN A 39 19.73 87.65 93.65
CA ASN A 39 18.94 86.45 93.93
C ASN A 39 18.07 86.06 92.73
N LYS A 40 17.34 87.00 92.11
CA LYS A 40 16.57 86.71 90.88
C LYS A 40 17.44 86.16 89.75
N ILE A 41 18.59 86.77 89.48
CA ILE A 41 19.54 86.29 88.46
C ILE A 41 20.07 84.90 88.82
N TYR A 42 20.28 84.61 90.11
CA TYR A 42 20.72 83.30 90.59
C TYR A 42 19.62 82.23 90.47
N ASP A 43 18.37 82.58 90.78
CA ASP A 43 17.20 81.72 90.63
C ASP A 43 16.92 81.44 89.14
N GLU A 44 16.98 82.49 88.29
CA GLU A 44 16.89 82.41 86.83
C GLU A 44 18.00 81.49 86.27
N LEU A 45 19.27 81.75 86.59
CA LEU A 45 20.41 80.93 86.17
C LEU A 45 20.32 79.47 86.67
N THR A 46 19.78 79.24 87.87
CA THR A 46 19.56 77.89 88.40
C THR A 46 18.44 77.18 87.64
N SER A 47 17.36 77.89 87.30
CA SER A 47 16.26 77.36 86.48
C SER A 47 16.68 77.08 85.03
N GLU A 48 17.54 77.92 84.45
CA GLU A 48 18.09 77.78 83.11
C GLU A 48 19.12 76.64 83.06
N LYS A 49 19.96 76.48 84.08
CA LYS A 49 20.82 75.31 84.22
C LYS A 49 19.99 74.01 84.27
N LEU A 50 18.88 74.00 85.00
CA LEU A 50 17.96 72.85 85.09
C LEU A 50 17.20 72.59 83.78
N SER A 51 16.94 73.59 82.94
CA SER A 51 16.34 73.37 81.62
C SER A 51 17.37 72.87 80.60
N ILE A 52 18.60 73.41 80.63
CA ILE A 52 19.74 72.92 79.85
C ILE A 52 20.07 71.46 80.20
N GLU A 53 20.05 71.09 81.48
CA GLU A 53 20.30 69.71 81.93
C GLU A 53 19.22 68.74 81.43
N LYS A 54 17.93 69.14 81.47
CA LYS A 54 16.82 68.36 80.89
C LYS A 54 16.94 68.21 79.38
N LEU A 55 17.23 69.28 78.65
CA LEU A 55 17.47 69.24 77.20
C LEU A 55 18.67 68.35 76.88
N GLY A 56 19.73 68.40 77.69
CA GLY A 56 20.88 67.50 77.58
C GLY A 56 20.56 66.02 77.82
N THR A 57 19.59 65.69 78.68
CA THR A 57 19.08 64.32 78.80
C THR A 57 18.19 63.92 77.63
N GLU A 58 17.28 64.79 77.16
CA GLU A 58 16.42 64.50 76.01
C GLU A 58 17.22 64.30 74.71
N ILE A 59 18.29 65.06 74.50
CA ILE A 59 19.20 64.90 73.36
C ILE A 59 19.85 63.52 73.42
N LYS A 60 20.40 63.12 74.57
CA LYS A 60 21.04 61.79 74.74
C LYS A 60 20.08 60.62 74.57
N GLU A 61 18.80 60.79 74.93
CA GLU A 61 17.78 59.77 74.64
C GLU A 61 17.44 59.73 73.15
N LYS A 62 17.29 60.88 72.49
CA LYS A 62 17.06 60.97 71.04
C LYS A 62 18.24 60.42 70.23
N GLU A 63 19.48 60.68 70.64
CA GLU A 63 20.70 60.10 70.07
C GLU A 63 20.66 58.57 70.14
N LYS A 64 20.41 57.98 71.32
CA LYS A 64 20.28 56.52 71.49
C LYS A 64 19.12 55.90 70.69
N ILE A 65 18.02 56.63 70.52
CA ILE A 65 16.90 56.19 69.67
C ILE A 65 17.28 56.26 68.19
N PHE A 66 18.11 57.24 67.78
CA PHE A 66 18.60 57.39 66.43
C PHE A 66 19.66 56.33 66.08
N GLU A 67 20.63 56.08 66.97
CA GLU A 67 21.63 55.00 66.84
C GLU A 67 20.96 53.63 66.63
N LYS A 68 19.95 53.32 67.46
CA LYS A 68 19.15 52.10 67.30
C LYS A 68 18.45 52.05 65.95
N LYS A 69 17.73 53.11 65.56
CA LYS A 69 17.05 53.17 64.27
C LYS A 69 18.00 53.08 63.07
N SER A 70 19.22 53.59 63.18
CA SER A 70 20.25 53.36 62.15
C SER A 70 20.59 51.88 62.08
N SER A 71 20.97 51.26 63.20
CA SER A 71 21.30 49.83 63.24
C SER A 71 20.15 48.91 62.80
N ASP A 72 18.90 49.28 63.10
CA ASP A 72 17.70 48.58 62.65
C ASP A 72 17.52 48.72 61.12
N LEU A 73 17.75 49.91 60.56
CA LEU A 73 17.70 50.17 59.12
C LEU A 73 18.83 49.47 58.37
N ASP A 74 20.06 49.51 58.90
CA ASP A 74 21.24 48.87 58.31
C ASP A 74 21.04 47.33 58.25
N ALA A 75 20.43 46.74 59.29
CA ALA A 75 20.05 45.32 59.29
C ALA A 75 18.94 45.00 58.26
N ILE A 76 17.93 45.87 58.11
CA ILE A 76 16.87 45.72 57.09
C ILE A 76 17.43 45.87 55.67
N ILE A 77 18.41 46.75 55.45
CA ILE A 77 19.09 46.91 54.15
C ILE A 77 19.80 45.61 53.78
N LEU A 78 20.61 45.04 54.68
CA LEU A 78 21.29 43.76 54.44
C LEU A 78 20.29 42.62 54.14
N GLU A 79 19.20 42.49 54.89
CA GLU A 79 18.15 41.49 54.63
C GLU A 79 17.51 41.65 53.24
N LYS A 80 17.43 42.88 52.72
CA LYS A 80 16.87 43.18 51.40
C LYS A 80 17.89 43.02 50.28
N GLU A 81 19.17 43.25 50.54
CA GLU A 81 20.27 42.95 49.61
C GLU A 81 20.44 41.43 49.42
N ASP A 82 20.43 40.65 50.50
CA ASP A 82 20.43 39.17 50.45
C ASP A 82 19.23 38.63 49.62
N GLN A 83 18.02 39.15 49.88
CA GLN A 83 16.81 38.75 49.14
C GLN A 83 16.85 39.15 47.67
N LEU A 84 17.47 40.30 47.32
CA LEU A 84 17.68 40.69 45.93
C LEU A 84 18.68 39.76 45.22
N GLU A 85 19.76 39.36 45.89
CA GLU A 85 20.74 38.43 45.31
C GLU A 85 20.14 37.01 45.12
N GLU A 86 19.27 36.55 46.03
CA GLU A 86 18.53 35.30 45.89
C GLU A 86 17.53 35.37 44.72
N ILE A 87 16.73 36.43 44.63
CA ILE A 87 15.79 36.65 43.52
C ILE A 87 16.53 36.76 42.16
N GLU A 88 17.69 37.41 42.10
CA GLU A 88 18.51 37.41 40.88
C GLU A 88 19.00 36.01 40.48
N LYS A 89 19.35 35.16 41.44
CA LYS A 89 19.75 33.75 41.19
C LYS A 89 18.56 32.95 40.67
N GLU A 90 17.37 33.12 41.25
CA GLU A 90 16.14 32.48 40.78
C GLU A 90 15.76 32.92 39.36
N ILE A 91 15.81 34.22 39.05
CA ILE A 91 15.52 34.76 37.71
C ILE A 91 16.45 34.12 36.67
N LYS A 92 17.77 34.12 36.90
CA LYS A 92 18.76 33.51 35.98
C LYS A 92 18.54 32.00 35.81
N ALA A 93 18.12 31.31 36.88
CA ALA A 93 17.77 29.88 36.83
C ALA A 93 16.43 29.59 36.14
N ILE A 94 15.50 30.55 36.11
CA ILE A 94 14.22 30.45 35.36
C ILE A 94 14.46 30.77 33.88
N GLU A 95 15.27 31.79 33.57
CA GLU A 95 15.61 32.16 32.19
C GLU A 95 16.33 31.03 31.44
N SER A 96 17.30 30.35 32.07
CA SER A 96 17.96 29.18 31.47
C SER A 96 16.96 28.05 31.17
N LYS A 97 16.12 27.66 32.14
CA LYS A 97 15.04 26.66 31.93
C LYS A 97 14.08 27.05 30.81
N LEU A 98 13.78 28.34 30.66
CA LEU A 98 12.89 28.86 29.61
C LEU A 98 13.56 28.80 28.22
N VAL A 99 14.88 28.99 28.13
CA VAL A 99 15.67 28.76 26.90
C VAL A 99 15.69 27.28 26.54
N ASP A 100 15.97 26.40 27.52
CA ASP A 100 15.99 24.94 27.32
C ASP A 100 14.62 24.42 26.85
N GLN A 101 13.53 24.83 27.50
CA GLN A 101 12.17 24.47 27.11
C GLN A 101 11.80 24.98 25.70
N LYS A 102 12.24 26.18 25.31
CA LYS A 102 12.05 26.67 23.94
C LYS A 102 12.83 25.85 22.92
N SER A 103 14.04 25.40 23.26
CA SER A 103 14.84 24.53 22.40
C SER A 103 14.17 23.17 22.20
N GLN A 104 13.77 22.51 23.29
CA GLN A 104 13.04 21.25 23.27
C GLN A 104 11.69 21.34 22.52
N LEU A 105 10.96 22.44 22.67
CA LEU A 105 9.71 22.68 21.94
C LEU A 105 9.97 22.86 20.43
N ALA A 106 11.04 23.54 20.04
CA ALA A 106 11.43 23.68 18.65
C ALA A 106 11.80 22.33 18.03
N GLU A 107 12.63 21.53 18.70
CA GLU A 107 13.02 20.18 18.28
C GLU A 107 11.80 19.23 18.18
N SER A 108 10.91 19.27 19.18
CA SER A 108 9.64 18.53 19.18
C SER A 108 8.73 18.93 18.01
N SER A 109 8.65 20.22 17.69
CA SER A 109 7.88 20.71 16.53
C SER A 109 8.48 20.29 15.19
N ALA A 110 9.82 20.29 15.09
CA ALA A 110 10.54 19.88 13.88
C ALA A 110 10.37 18.38 13.62
N THR A 111 10.55 17.54 14.65
CA THR A 111 10.34 16.08 14.58
C THR A 111 8.88 15.75 14.25
N LEU A 112 7.89 16.39 14.89
CA LEU A 112 6.47 16.26 14.51
C LEU A 112 6.21 16.59 13.03
N SER A 113 6.88 17.63 12.49
CA SER A 113 6.73 18.00 11.08
C SER A 113 7.31 16.95 10.11
N LEU A 114 8.38 16.26 10.51
CA LEU A 114 8.99 15.17 9.75
C LEU A 114 8.13 13.92 9.80
N THR A 115 7.73 13.46 11.00
CA THR A 115 6.84 12.31 11.20
C THR A 115 5.50 12.49 10.49
N ARG A 116 4.98 13.73 10.40
CA ARG A 116 3.76 14.04 9.63
C ARG A 116 3.96 13.86 8.12
N LYS A 117 5.07 14.34 7.56
CA LYS A 117 5.41 14.12 6.13
C LYS A 117 5.65 12.64 5.82
N GLU A 118 6.32 11.94 6.72
CA GLU A 118 6.58 10.50 6.59
C GLU A 118 5.26 9.71 6.60
N THR A 119 4.40 9.92 7.60
CA THR A 119 3.08 9.26 7.68
C THR A 119 2.16 9.60 6.52
N GLU A 120 2.22 10.83 5.98
CA GLU A 120 1.50 11.20 4.75
C GLU A 120 2.03 10.46 3.52
N SER A 121 3.36 10.36 3.36
CA SER A 121 3.99 9.59 2.27
C SER A 121 3.71 8.07 2.37
N LEU A 122 3.73 7.49 3.57
CA LEU A 122 3.40 6.10 3.83
C LEU A 122 1.90 5.82 3.61
N SER A 123 1.04 6.78 3.91
CA SER A 123 -0.40 6.71 3.61
C SER A 123 -0.64 6.70 2.10
N GLN A 124 0.07 7.54 1.34
CA GLN A 124 -0.01 7.56 -0.13
C GLN A 124 0.55 6.26 -0.74
N ALA A 125 1.70 5.77 -0.27
CA ALA A 125 2.28 4.50 -0.71
C ALA A 125 1.40 3.28 -0.37
N ARG A 126 0.64 3.32 0.73
CA ARG A 126 -0.38 2.31 1.03
C ARG A 126 -1.55 2.33 0.05
N LYS A 127 -2.00 3.50 -0.41
CA LYS A 127 -3.07 3.62 -1.42
C LYS A 127 -2.63 3.04 -2.76
N THR A 128 -1.48 3.47 -3.27
CA THR A 128 -0.96 2.97 -4.56
C THR A 128 -0.68 1.46 -4.53
N ASN A 129 -0.18 0.92 -3.41
CA ASN A 129 -0.05 -0.53 -3.25
C ASN A 129 -1.40 -1.27 -3.16
N ALA A 130 -2.43 -0.67 -2.56
CA ALA A 130 -3.77 -1.27 -2.54
C ALA A 130 -4.41 -1.29 -3.94
N GLU A 131 -4.30 -0.18 -4.67
CA GLU A 131 -4.73 -0.06 -6.07
C GLU A 131 -4.01 -1.07 -6.98
N ALA A 132 -2.69 -1.21 -6.82
CA ALA A 132 -1.89 -2.21 -7.56
C ALA A 132 -2.27 -3.66 -7.19
N LEU A 133 -2.57 -3.95 -5.93
CA LEU A 133 -3.06 -5.27 -5.50
C LEU A 133 -4.45 -5.59 -6.06
N GLU A 134 -5.35 -4.61 -6.16
CA GLU A 134 -6.68 -4.79 -6.76
C GLU A 134 -6.56 -5.05 -8.27
N GLN A 135 -5.74 -4.27 -8.99
CA GLN A 135 -5.43 -4.52 -10.40
C GLN A 135 -4.80 -5.91 -10.62
N LEU A 136 -3.85 -6.31 -9.77
CA LEU A 136 -3.23 -7.64 -9.86
C LEU A 136 -4.25 -8.75 -9.59
N GLN A 137 -5.16 -8.59 -8.63
CA GLN A 137 -6.26 -9.55 -8.41
C GLN A 137 -7.23 -9.60 -9.59
N ALA A 138 -7.56 -8.47 -10.23
CA ALA A 138 -8.40 -8.44 -11.42
C ALA A 138 -7.74 -9.19 -12.59
N ASN A 139 -6.45 -8.95 -12.83
CA ASN A 139 -5.65 -9.65 -13.84
C ASN A 139 -5.59 -11.16 -13.55
N VAL A 140 -5.28 -11.56 -12.31
CA VAL A 140 -5.24 -12.97 -11.90
C VAL A 140 -6.62 -13.65 -12.06
N ARG A 141 -7.74 -12.96 -11.81
CA ARG A 141 -9.09 -13.49 -12.07
C ARG A 141 -9.34 -13.68 -13.58
N ALA A 142 -8.97 -12.70 -14.41
CA ALA A 142 -9.12 -12.78 -15.86
C ALA A 142 -8.23 -13.88 -16.49
N GLU A 143 -7.01 -14.06 -15.97
CA GLU A 143 -6.07 -15.11 -16.38
C GLU A 143 -6.58 -16.50 -15.98
N ASN A 144 -7.06 -16.68 -14.74
CA ASN A 144 -7.67 -17.94 -14.31
C ASN A 144 -8.94 -18.26 -15.11
N TYR A 145 -9.75 -17.26 -15.47
CA TYR A 145 -10.91 -17.46 -16.34
C TYR A 145 -10.49 -17.95 -17.75
N LYS A 146 -9.48 -17.33 -18.37
CA LYS A 146 -8.90 -17.78 -19.64
C LYS A 146 -8.33 -19.19 -19.54
N LEU A 147 -7.58 -19.50 -18.47
CA LEU A 147 -7.05 -20.84 -18.22
C LEU A 147 -8.15 -21.89 -18.07
N HIS A 148 -9.24 -21.56 -17.37
CA HIS A 148 -10.37 -22.48 -17.20
C HIS A 148 -11.16 -22.68 -18.50
N GLN A 149 -11.33 -21.64 -19.33
CA GLN A 149 -11.86 -21.79 -20.70
C GLN A 149 -10.97 -22.72 -21.53
N LEU A 150 -9.66 -22.44 -21.62
CA LEU A 150 -8.72 -23.28 -22.37
C LEU A 150 -8.67 -24.73 -21.88
N GLN A 151 -8.81 -24.97 -20.57
CA GLN A 151 -8.91 -26.31 -20.02
C GLN A 151 -10.23 -26.99 -20.41
N LYS A 152 -11.36 -26.29 -20.30
CA LYS A 152 -12.67 -26.81 -20.72
C LYS A 152 -12.69 -27.17 -22.21
N ASP A 153 -12.10 -26.34 -23.06
CA ASP A 153 -11.95 -26.63 -24.49
C ASP A 153 -11.09 -27.89 -24.71
N VAL A 154 -9.94 -27.99 -24.01
CA VAL A 154 -9.07 -29.17 -24.02
C VAL A 154 -9.80 -30.44 -23.61
N ASP A 155 -10.61 -30.38 -22.54
CA ASP A 155 -11.35 -31.53 -22.03
C ASP A 155 -12.47 -31.95 -23.00
N ILE A 156 -13.24 -31.00 -23.54
CA ILE A 156 -14.29 -31.27 -24.56
C ILE A 156 -13.69 -31.90 -25.82
N PHE A 157 -12.66 -31.29 -26.42
CA PHE A 157 -12.00 -31.87 -27.59
C PHE A 157 -11.34 -33.22 -27.28
N SER A 158 -10.85 -33.45 -26.05
CA SER A 158 -10.31 -34.76 -25.66
C SER A 158 -11.40 -35.82 -25.48
N GLU A 159 -12.63 -35.43 -25.12
CA GLU A 159 -13.79 -36.31 -25.07
C GLU A 159 -14.29 -36.64 -26.50
N ASP A 160 -14.42 -35.64 -27.37
CA ASP A 160 -14.76 -35.82 -28.79
C ASP A 160 -13.75 -36.71 -29.53
N LEU A 161 -12.44 -36.49 -29.34
CA LEU A 161 -11.39 -37.33 -29.95
C LEU A 161 -11.44 -38.78 -29.44
N LYS A 162 -11.80 -38.99 -28.17
CA LYS A 162 -11.98 -40.31 -27.57
C LYS A 162 -13.25 -41.00 -28.10
N SER A 163 -14.31 -40.22 -28.38
CA SER A 163 -15.51 -40.70 -29.06
C SER A 163 -15.19 -41.11 -30.50
N PHE A 164 -14.64 -40.20 -31.31
CA PHE A 164 -14.27 -40.40 -32.71
C PHE A 164 -13.39 -41.63 -32.91
N THR A 165 -12.30 -41.77 -32.15
CA THR A 165 -11.40 -42.94 -32.25
C THR A 165 -12.07 -44.26 -31.82
N GLY A 166 -13.07 -44.20 -30.93
CA GLY A 166 -13.93 -45.32 -30.59
C GLY A 166 -14.87 -45.71 -31.74
N GLU A 167 -15.43 -44.73 -32.44
CA GLU A 167 -16.33 -44.96 -33.59
C GLU A 167 -15.61 -45.44 -34.84
N THR A 168 -14.45 -44.88 -35.19
CA THR A 168 -13.62 -45.37 -36.30
C THR A 168 -13.30 -46.86 -36.13
N ARG A 169 -13.02 -47.30 -34.88
CA ARG A 169 -12.76 -48.71 -34.58
C ARG A 169 -14.00 -49.60 -34.79
N LYS A 170 -15.20 -49.13 -34.42
CA LYS A 170 -16.47 -49.85 -34.70
C LYS A 170 -16.70 -49.99 -36.21
N GLN A 171 -16.52 -48.90 -36.96
CA GLN A 171 -16.67 -48.88 -38.42
C GLN A 171 -15.67 -49.83 -39.11
N GLN A 172 -14.39 -49.79 -38.71
CA GLN A 172 -13.37 -50.69 -39.27
C GLN A 172 -13.71 -52.17 -39.04
N ILE A 173 -14.21 -52.52 -37.85
CA ILE A 173 -14.67 -53.89 -37.55
C ILE A 173 -15.89 -54.25 -38.39
N PHE A 174 -16.87 -53.35 -38.53
CA PHE A 174 -18.09 -53.59 -39.31
C PHE A 174 -17.79 -53.86 -40.80
N TYR A 175 -16.99 -53.01 -41.46
CA TYR A 175 -16.58 -53.24 -42.84
C TYR A 175 -15.67 -54.47 -43.00
N GLY A 176 -14.83 -54.78 -42.02
CA GLY A 176 -14.02 -56.00 -42.00
C GLY A 176 -14.88 -57.27 -41.93
N VAL A 177 -15.92 -57.28 -41.09
CA VAL A 177 -16.88 -58.40 -41.00
C VAL A 177 -17.67 -58.56 -42.30
N ILE A 178 -18.14 -57.46 -42.91
CA ILE A 178 -18.81 -57.51 -44.22
C ILE A 178 -17.89 -58.09 -45.30
N CYS A 179 -16.62 -57.66 -45.35
CA CYS A 179 -15.65 -58.18 -46.30
C CYS A 179 -15.39 -59.69 -46.10
N LEU A 180 -15.30 -60.15 -44.84
CA LEU A 180 -15.16 -61.57 -44.49
C LEU A 180 -16.40 -62.38 -44.91
N VAL A 181 -17.62 -61.87 -44.69
CA VAL A 181 -18.87 -62.52 -45.12
C VAL A 181 -18.92 -62.66 -46.64
N LEU A 182 -18.54 -61.61 -47.40
CA LEU A 182 -18.46 -61.67 -48.85
C LEU A 182 -17.42 -62.72 -49.34
N LEU A 183 -16.29 -62.85 -48.64
CA LEU A 183 -15.26 -63.84 -48.94
C LEU A 183 -15.76 -65.28 -48.67
N CYS A 184 -16.48 -65.50 -47.56
CA CYS A 184 -17.14 -66.78 -47.27
C CYS A 184 -18.19 -67.16 -48.33
N ILE A 185 -18.97 -66.18 -48.81
CA ILE A 185 -19.93 -66.38 -49.92
C ILE A 185 -19.19 -66.78 -51.20
N LEU A 186 -18.07 -66.12 -51.52
CA LEU A 186 -17.26 -66.47 -52.69
C LEU A 186 -16.74 -67.91 -52.62
N ILE A 187 -16.17 -68.32 -51.49
CA ILE A 187 -15.70 -69.70 -51.27
C ILE A 187 -16.85 -70.72 -51.43
N PHE A 188 -18.02 -70.42 -50.86
CA PHE A 188 -19.19 -71.30 -50.96
C PHE A 188 -19.67 -71.46 -52.41
N ILE A 189 -19.70 -70.38 -53.19
CA ILE A 189 -20.04 -70.42 -54.62
C ILE A 189 -19.00 -71.21 -55.41
N THR A 190 -17.70 -71.00 -55.16
CA THR A 190 -16.62 -71.75 -55.80
C THR A 190 -16.71 -73.25 -55.52
N ASN A 191 -16.97 -73.65 -54.27
CA ASN A 191 -17.13 -75.06 -53.89
C ASN A 191 -18.35 -75.69 -54.58
N SER A 192 -19.53 -75.05 -54.53
CA SER A 192 -20.72 -75.61 -55.19
C SER A 192 -20.59 -75.64 -56.73
N LEU A 193 -19.83 -74.70 -57.33
CA LEU A 193 -19.51 -74.75 -58.75
C LEU A 193 -18.56 -75.91 -59.09
N PHE A 194 -17.57 -76.20 -58.23
CA PHE A 194 -16.65 -77.32 -58.37
C PHE A 194 -17.36 -78.68 -58.25
N GLU A 195 -18.23 -78.85 -57.25
CA GLU A 195 -19.11 -80.02 -57.09
C GLU A 195 -19.93 -80.26 -58.37
N ARG A 196 -20.65 -79.24 -58.85
CA ARG A 196 -21.50 -79.31 -60.06
C ARG A 196 -20.72 -79.52 -61.36
N ALA A 197 -19.42 -79.26 -61.37
CA ALA A 197 -18.51 -79.58 -62.48
C ALA A 197 -18.02 -81.04 -62.39
N SER A 198 -17.66 -81.51 -61.19
CA SER A 198 -17.30 -82.92 -60.93
C SER A 198 -18.46 -83.87 -61.24
N ASP A 199 -19.69 -83.49 -60.84
CA ASP A 199 -20.92 -84.19 -61.22
C ASP A 199 -21.06 -84.28 -62.75
N LEU A 200 -20.86 -83.17 -63.47
CA LEU A 200 -21.02 -83.14 -64.93
C LEU A 200 -20.04 -84.09 -65.63
N ILE A 201 -18.77 -84.13 -65.19
CA ILE A 201 -17.77 -85.09 -65.68
C ILE A 201 -18.26 -86.53 -65.43
N THR A 202 -18.75 -86.80 -64.22
CA THR A 202 -19.26 -88.12 -63.82
C THR A 202 -20.48 -88.55 -64.64
N TYR A 203 -21.43 -87.63 -64.92
CA TYR A 203 -22.60 -87.92 -65.75
C TYR A 203 -22.27 -88.09 -67.25
N PHE A 204 -21.21 -87.45 -67.72
CA PHE A 204 -20.71 -87.61 -69.10
C PHE A 204 -20.06 -88.98 -69.30
N ASP A 205 -19.14 -89.38 -68.40
CA ASP A 205 -18.42 -90.66 -68.44
C ASP A 205 -19.37 -91.87 -68.30
N ASN A 206 -20.45 -91.71 -67.52
CA ASN A 206 -21.53 -92.70 -67.40
C ASN A 206 -22.44 -92.81 -68.66
N GLY A 207 -22.12 -92.16 -69.77
CA GLY A 207 -22.81 -92.32 -71.07
C GLY A 207 -24.25 -91.81 -71.12
N LYS A 208 -24.71 -91.04 -70.13
CA LYS A 208 -26.11 -90.59 -69.99
C LYS A 208 -26.45 -89.33 -70.80
N ILE A 209 -25.51 -88.79 -71.57
CA ILE A 209 -25.62 -87.51 -72.28
C ILE A 209 -25.57 -87.75 -73.79
N LYS A 210 -26.67 -87.49 -74.50
CA LYS A 210 -26.81 -87.77 -75.94
C LYS A 210 -26.29 -86.64 -76.85
N SER A 211 -26.23 -85.40 -76.35
CA SER A 211 -25.77 -84.21 -77.06
C SER A 211 -25.04 -83.28 -76.08
N ILE A 212 -23.81 -82.86 -76.42
CA ILE A 212 -23.06 -81.87 -75.62
C ILE A 212 -23.71 -80.48 -75.72
N TRP A 213 -24.23 -80.11 -76.90
CA TRP A 213 -24.82 -78.81 -77.16
C TRP A 213 -26.04 -78.49 -76.29
N ASP A 214 -26.97 -79.43 -76.10
CA ASP A 214 -28.17 -79.23 -75.27
C ASP A 214 -27.81 -78.97 -73.79
N VAL A 215 -26.77 -79.65 -73.28
CA VAL A 215 -26.28 -79.47 -71.91
C VAL A 215 -25.61 -78.11 -71.72
N ILE A 216 -24.89 -77.62 -72.73
CA ILE A 216 -24.32 -76.26 -72.71
C ILE A 216 -25.46 -75.23 -72.75
N LEU A 217 -26.37 -75.33 -73.73
CA LEU A 217 -27.46 -74.38 -73.95
C LEU A 217 -28.37 -74.25 -72.72
N SER A 218 -28.72 -75.37 -72.09
CA SER A 218 -29.49 -75.42 -70.84
C SER A 218 -28.78 -74.73 -69.66
N ARG A 219 -27.45 -74.73 -69.64
CA ARG A 219 -26.64 -74.16 -68.54
C ARG A 219 -26.23 -72.70 -68.72
N ILE A 220 -26.40 -72.10 -69.91
CA ILE A 220 -26.14 -70.67 -70.15
C ILE A 220 -26.81 -69.74 -69.11
N PRO A 221 -28.13 -69.80 -68.83
CA PRO A 221 -28.76 -68.92 -67.84
C PRO A 221 -28.22 -69.11 -66.41
N PHE A 222 -27.82 -70.34 -66.06
CA PHE A 222 -27.16 -70.62 -64.78
C PHE A 222 -25.76 -70.00 -64.72
N MET A 223 -24.93 -70.19 -65.76
CA MET A 223 -23.59 -69.58 -65.81
C MET A 223 -23.63 -68.06 -65.80
N LEU A 224 -24.57 -67.44 -66.52
CA LEU A 224 -24.75 -65.99 -66.54
C LEU A 224 -25.18 -65.45 -65.18
N SER A 225 -26.01 -66.20 -64.44
CA SER A 225 -26.37 -65.90 -63.05
C SER A 225 -25.16 -65.99 -62.11
N VAL A 226 -24.35 -67.06 -62.22
CA VAL A 226 -23.12 -67.23 -61.41
C VAL A 226 -22.10 -66.12 -61.70
N ILE A 227 -21.89 -65.75 -62.97
CA ILE A 227 -21.00 -64.64 -63.36
C ILE A 227 -21.51 -63.30 -62.79
N GLY A 228 -22.82 -63.06 -62.80
CA GLY A 228 -23.42 -61.86 -62.20
C GLY A 228 -23.21 -61.79 -60.68
N ILE A 229 -23.35 -62.91 -59.97
CA ILE A 229 -23.11 -62.96 -58.52
C ILE A 229 -21.62 -62.78 -58.21
N VAL A 230 -20.72 -63.44 -58.96
CA VAL A 230 -19.27 -63.32 -58.76
C VAL A 230 -18.76 -61.90 -59.03
N THR A 231 -19.25 -61.23 -60.08
CA THR A 231 -18.86 -59.82 -60.35
C THR A 231 -19.42 -58.86 -59.29
N PHE A 232 -20.65 -59.07 -58.82
CA PHE A 232 -21.21 -58.30 -57.70
C PHE A 232 -20.42 -58.46 -56.39
N VAL A 233 -20.07 -59.70 -56.02
CA VAL A 233 -19.24 -59.99 -54.84
C VAL A 233 -17.83 -59.41 -54.98
N ALA A 234 -17.20 -59.53 -56.15
CA ALA A 234 -15.86 -58.99 -56.39
C ALA A 234 -15.81 -57.45 -56.29
N GLU A 235 -16.79 -56.75 -56.88
CA GLU A 235 -16.91 -55.29 -56.78
C GLU A 235 -17.27 -54.84 -55.35
N GLY A 236 -18.10 -55.60 -54.64
CA GLY A 236 -18.38 -55.41 -53.21
C GLY A 236 -17.12 -55.50 -52.34
N VAL A 237 -16.33 -56.58 -52.49
CA VAL A 237 -15.04 -56.75 -51.80
C VAL A 237 -14.07 -55.63 -52.16
N ARG A 238 -13.97 -55.25 -53.44
CA ARG A 238 -13.11 -54.15 -53.90
C ARG A 238 -13.45 -52.83 -53.20
N ARG A 239 -14.75 -52.49 -53.06
CA ARG A 239 -15.20 -51.29 -52.34
C ARG A 239 -14.91 -51.37 -50.84
N CYS A 240 -15.16 -52.51 -50.20
CA CYS A 240 -14.81 -52.72 -48.78
C CYS A 240 -13.31 -52.55 -48.53
N LEU A 241 -12.45 -53.13 -49.36
CA LEU A 241 -10.99 -52.99 -49.26
C LEU A 241 -10.53 -51.55 -49.45
N ASN A 242 -11.09 -50.84 -50.45
CA ASN A 242 -10.77 -49.42 -50.68
C ASN A 242 -11.19 -48.54 -49.48
N GLN A 243 -12.37 -48.77 -48.90
CA GLN A 243 -12.83 -48.04 -47.72
C GLN A 243 -11.96 -48.32 -46.49
N ILE A 244 -11.54 -49.58 -46.27
CA ILE A 244 -10.62 -49.96 -45.21
C ILE A 244 -9.24 -49.31 -45.40
N MET A 245 -8.76 -49.19 -46.65
CA MET A 245 -7.50 -48.51 -46.97
C MET A 245 -7.58 -47.01 -46.66
N ILE A 246 -8.64 -46.31 -47.06
CA ILE A 246 -8.86 -44.89 -46.75
C ILE A 246 -8.85 -44.66 -45.22
N ILE A 247 -9.60 -45.46 -44.46
CA ILE A 247 -9.65 -45.38 -42.99
C ILE A 247 -8.24 -45.63 -42.38
N HIS A 248 -7.44 -46.51 -42.98
CA HIS A 248 -6.08 -46.79 -42.52
C HIS A 248 -5.12 -45.63 -42.81
N GLU A 249 -5.22 -45.00 -43.99
CA GLU A 249 -4.41 -43.83 -44.37
C GLU A 249 -4.74 -42.60 -43.50
N GLN A 250 -6.02 -42.34 -43.22
CA GLN A 250 -6.45 -41.29 -42.29
C GLN A 250 -5.86 -41.51 -40.88
N ARG A 251 -5.91 -42.75 -40.37
CA ARG A 251 -5.30 -43.11 -39.08
C ARG A 251 -3.77 -42.95 -39.09
N LEU A 252 -3.10 -43.25 -40.21
CA LEU A 252 -1.66 -43.08 -40.35
C LEU A 252 -1.26 -41.59 -40.44
N ALA A 253 -2.05 -40.76 -41.12
CA ALA A 253 -1.87 -39.31 -41.14
C ALA A 253 -2.05 -38.69 -39.75
N PHE A 254 -3.09 -39.08 -39.01
CA PHE A 254 -3.32 -38.68 -37.61
C PHE A 254 -2.13 -39.06 -36.71
N LEU A 255 -1.58 -40.27 -36.85
CA LEU A 255 -0.42 -40.72 -36.08
C LEU A 255 0.84 -39.90 -36.39
N ARG A 256 1.14 -39.67 -37.68
CA ARG A 256 2.26 -38.81 -38.11
C ARG A 256 2.13 -37.40 -37.53
N LEU A 257 0.94 -36.83 -37.58
CA LEU A 257 0.66 -35.49 -37.06
C LEU A 257 0.79 -35.41 -35.53
N SER A 258 0.40 -36.46 -34.80
CA SER A 258 0.59 -36.55 -33.34
C SER A 258 2.07 -36.66 -32.93
N ILE A 259 2.93 -37.18 -33.82
CA ILE A 259 4.39 -37.22 -33.65
C ILE A 259 4.97 -35.84 -33.94
N VAL A 260 4.68 -35.24 -35.10
CA VAL A 260 5.16 -33.90 -35.48
C VAL A 260 4.74 -32.84 -34.45
N ALA A 261 3.51 -32.90 -33.94
CA ALA A 261 3.07 -32.03 -32.84
C ALA A 261 4.01 -32.15 -31.63
N ARG A 262 4.31 -33.39 -31.20
CA ARG A 262 5.20 -33.67 -30.07
C ARG A 262 6.61 -33.14 -30.33
N GLU A 263 7.16 -33.35 -31.51
CA GLU A 263 8.51 -32.88 -31.88
C GLU A 263 8.59 -31.34 -31.88
N VAL A 264 7.57 -30.65 -32.40
CA VAL A 264 7.50 -29.18 -32.34
C VAL A 264 7.35 -28.66 -30.90
N ILE A 265 6.58 -29.33 -30.05
CA ILE A 265 6.47 -29.01 -28.61
C ILE A 265 7.81 -29.24 -27.90
N ASP A 266 8.43 -30.39 -28.12
CA ASP A 266 9.64 -30.80 -27.40
C ASP A 266 10.86 -29.96 -27.86
N ALA A 267 10.86 -29.45 -29.10
CA ALA A 267 11.81 -28.44 -29.57
C ALA A 267 11.52 -27.03 -29.00
N SER A 268 10.27 -26.56 -29.04
CA SER A 268 9.91 -25.21 -28.55
C SER A 268 9.93 -25.08 -27.02
N THR A 269 10.04 -26.19 -26.28
CA THR A 269 10.26 -26.21 -24.83
C THR A 269 11.71 -26.47 -24.43
N LEU A 270 12.64 -26.59 -25.39
CA LEU A 270 14.06 -26.80 -25.11
C LEU A 270 14.79 -25.50 -24.70
N ASP A 271 14.39 -24.38 -25.31
CA ASP A 271 15.03 -23.05 -25.12
C ASP A 271 14.34 -22.18 -24.05
N CYS A 272 13.38 -22.71 -23.28
CA CYS A 272 12.54 -21.93 -22.37
C CYS A 272 12.28 -22.66 -21.05
N GLU A 273 12.63 -22.06 -19.91
CA GLU A 273 12.45 -22.62 -18.55
C GLU A 273 10.97 -22.59 -18.10
N LEU A 274 10.09 -23.27 -18.85
CA LEU A 274 8.69 -23.45 -18.51
C LEU A 274 8.51 -24.48 -17.38
N SER A 275 7.57 -24.20 -16.48
CA SER A 275 7.13 -25.18 -15.50
C SER A 275 6.63 -26.44 -16.19
N LYS A 276 6.92 -27.62 -15.61
CA LYS A 276 6.54 -28.93 -16.14
C LYS A 276 5.03 -29.06 -16.40
N GLU A 277 4.23 -28.31 -15.65
CA GLU A 277 2.78 -28.28 -15.78
C GLU A 277 2.32 -27.50 -17.01
N ASP A 278 2.99 -26.39 -17.35
CA ASP A 278 2.68 -25.57 -18.53
C ASP A 278 3.21 -26.21 -19.82
N VAL A 279 4.34 -26.92 -19.75
CA VAL A 279 4.80 -27.82 -20.82
C VAL A 279 3.71 -28.86 -21.15
N VAL A 280 3.01 -29.41 -20.16
CA VAL A 280 1.90 -30.36 -20.39
C VAL A 280 0.67 -29.66 -21.00
N LYS A 281 0.29 -28.47 -20.53
CA LYS A 281 -0.82 -27.69 -21.12
C LYS A 281 -0.55 -27.36 -22.59
N LEU A 282 0.65 -26.84 -22.90
CA LEU A 282 1.09 -26.53 -24.26
C LEU A 282 1.16 -27.79 -25.14
N ARG A 283 1.66 -28.91 -24.57
CA ARG A 283 1.73 -30.21 -25.22
C ARG A 283 0.35 -30.76 -25.63
N THR A 284 -0.68 -30.49 -24.85
CA THR A 284 -2.06 -30.88 -25.18
C THR A 284 -2.67 -29.90 -26.19
N LYS A 285 -2.50 -28.59 -26.00
CA LYS A 285 -3.07 -27.55 -26.88
C LYS A 285 -2.59 -27.64 -28.33
N LEU A 286 -1.28 -27.83 -28.59
CA LEU A 286 -0.79 -27.92 -29.98
C LEU A 286 -1.25 -29.21 -30.68
N LYS A 287 -1.33 -30.33 -29.96
CA LYS A 287 -1.92 -31.57 -30.50
C LYS A 287 -3.38 -31.33 -30.90
N LEU A 288 -4.16 -30.69 -30.04
CA LEU A 288 -5.54 -30.29 -30.31
C LEU A 288 -5.66 -29.46 -31.60
N ALA A 289 -4.83 -28.41 -31.72
CA ALA A 289 -4.85 -27.50 -32.86
C ALA A 289 -4.47 -28.20 -34.18
N MET A 290 -3.45 -29.06 -34.18
CA MET A 290 -3.08 -29.85 -35.35
C MET A 290 -4.17 -30.88 -35.72
N LEU A 291 -4.76 -31.56 -34.74
CA LEU A 291 -5.84 -32.52 -34.99
C LEU A 291 -7.09 -31.83 -35.55
N ARG A 292 -7.44 -30.63 -35.07
CA ARG A 292 -8.46 -29.78 -35.68
C ARG A 292 -8.13 -29.49 -37.14
N GLN A 293 -6.93 -29.01 -37.44
CA GLN A 293 -6.51 -28.68 -38.82
C GLN A 293 -6.59 -29.89 -39.77
N HIS A 294 -6.38 -31.11 -39.27
CA HIS A 294 -6.53 -32.34 -40.06
C HIS A 294 -8.00 -32.71 -40.28
N MET A 295 -8.86 -32.63 -39.25
CA MET A 295 -10.30 -32.85 -39.41
C MET A 295 -10.94 -31.80 -40.32
N GLU A 296 -10.55 -30.53 -40.19
CA GLU A 296 -11.00 -29.40 -41.02
C GLU A 296 -10.55 -29.53 -42.50
N LYS A 297 -9.52 -30.33 -42.76
CA LYS A 297 -9.09 -30.71 -44.12
C LYS A 297 -9.85 -31.94 -44.66
N ASP A 298 -10.12 -32.93 -43.81
CA ASP A 298 -10.78 -34.19 -44.18
C ASP A 298 -12.31 -34.09 -44.30
N LEU A 299 -12.96 -33.13 -43.61
CA LEU A 299 -14.41 -32.85 -43.78
C LEU A 299 -14.73 -32.19 -45.14
N GLY A 300 -13.74 -31.62 -45.82
CA GLY A 300 -13.94 -30.81 -47.02
C GLY A 300 -14.39 -29.38 -46.73
N LYS A 301 -14.44 -28.54 -47.77
CA LYS A 301 -14.69 -27.10 -47.65
C LYS A 301 -16.19 -26.73 -47.66
N ASP A 302 -17.05 -27.66 -47.25
CA ASP A 302 -18.49 -27.51 -47.21
C ASP A 302 -19.00 -27.69 -45.78
N VAL A 303 -19.83 -26.75 -45.32
CA VAL A 303 -20.45 -26.73 -43.98
C VAL A 303 -19.45 -26.70 -42.82
N VAL A 304 -18.82 -25.53 -42.61
CA VAL A 304 -19.15 -24.63 -41.47
C VAL A 304 -18.36 -23.32 -41.66
N THR A 305 -19.00 -22.32 -42.27
CA THR A 305 -18.68 -20.93 -41.97
C THR A 305 -19.28 -20.60 -40.61
N LEU A 306 -18.57 -20.95 -39.54
CA LEU A 306 -18.93 -20.51 -38.20
C LEU A 306 -18.76 -18.99 -38.15
N GLU A 307 -19.84 -18.28 -37.78
CA GLU A 307 -20.07 -16.86 -38.03
C GLU A 307 -19.28 -15.92 -37.10
N TYR A 308 -17.98 -16.17 -36.97
CA TYR A 308 -17.00 -15.35 -36.24
C TYR A 308 -16.58 -14.07 -37.01
N ILE A 309 -17.52 -13.46 -37.74
CA ILE A 309 -17.42 -12.10 -38.30
C ILE A 309 -18.76 -11.40 -38.05
N SER A 310 -18.99 -10.99 -36.80
CA SER A 310 -20.20 -10.26 -36.39
C SER A 310 -19.91 -9.27 -35.24
N ASP A 311 -19.08 -9.64 -34.27
CA ASP A 311 -18.69 -8.74 -33.17
C ASP A 311 -17.56 -7.74 -33.54
N GLU A 312 -16.69 -8.05 -34.50
CA GLU A 312 -15.54 -7.20 -34.85
C GLU A 312 -15.88 -6.06 -35.82
N GLN A 313 -16.89 -6.22 -36.69
CA GLN A 313 -17.39 -5.10 -37.52
C GLN A 313 -18.30 -4.14 -36.77
N LYS A 314 -18.94 -4.57 -35.67
CA LYS A 314 -19.90 -3.71 -34.96
C LYS A 314 -19.24 -2.57 -34.17
N ASN A 315 -18.07 -2.82 -33.58
CA ASN A 315 -17.28 -1.77 -32.92
C ASN A 315 -16.71 -0.73 -33.92
N ALA A 316 -16.49 -1.10 -35.18
CA ALA A 316 -15.95 -0.17 -36.18
C ALA A 316 -16.97 0.91 -36.58
N ASP A 317 -18.23 0.52 -36.83
CA ASP A 317 -19.29 1.45 -37.19
C ASP A 317 -19.71 2.34 -36.00
N ASP A 318 -19.76 1.79 -34.78
CA ASP A 318 -20.07 2.57 -33.56
C ASP A 318 -18.97 3.60 -33.23
N GLU A 319 -17.68 3.29 -33.45
CA GLU A 319 -16.60 4.29 -33.26
C GLU A 319 -16.66 5.41 -34.33
N GLU A 320 -17.01 5.10 -35.57
CA GLU A 320 -17.14 6.13 -36.62
C GLU A 320 -18.38 7.03 -36.45
N LEU A 321 -19.47 6.48 -35.91
CA LEU A 321 -20.66 7.25 -35.53
C LEU A 321 -20.38 8.22 -34.39
N HIS A 322 -19.70 7.78 -33.33
CA HIS A 322 -19.34 8.66 -32.22
C HIS A 322 -18.33 9.76 -32.61
N LYS A 323 -17.46 9.53 -33.60
CA LYS A 323 -16.55 10.54 -34.17
C LYS A 323 -17.22 11.59 -35.07
N LYS A 324 -18.49 11.40 -35.46
CA LYS A 324 -19.28 12.35 -36.27
C LYS A 324 -20.32 13.13 -35.45
N ALA A 325 -20.36 12.92 -34.14
CA ALA A 325 -21.35 13.48 -33.21
C ALA A 325 -20.73 14.36 -32.10
N ALA A 326 -19.49 14.80 -32.27
CA ALA A 326 -18.72 15.66 -31.37
C ALA A 326 -17.99 16.77 -32.14
#